data_AF-A0A871R016-F1
#
_entry.id   AF-A0A871R016-F1
#
_cell.length_a   1.000
_cell.length_b   1.000
_cell.length_c   1.000
_cell.angle_alpha   90.00
_cell.angle_beta   90.00
_cell.angle_gamma   90.00
#
_symmetry.space_group_name_H-M   'P 1'
#
loop_
_entity.id
_entity.type
_entity.pdbx_description
1 polymer ?
#
loop_
_entity_poly.entity_id
_entity_poly.type
_entity_poly.pdbx_seq_one_letter_code
_entity_poly.pdbx_strand_id
1 'polypeptide(L)'
;MSASSTSSASASIFAPGRDISLRPEVLLENDICSIMRKRASLNYGMDPEINMHILDTITILETQSQLRNTWKWVQISEALISAGKMSFEGYDLGFLGISGIWETGSKFDGESRYFGPLKAKNEKTYSAVDLSTFHENKADKSDHLSPMIQAVKAIVTHRSREIHALAVPVIGFRGTSAKKLQRRLAMYVIGWDFSAQELEKKYEKLVKQGNFERAAGWALFHGDIDKAAEILRSSNRESFRIISTAISAYDAFKDVQTNSAWKDQCRQLAAELDNPYLRVLFAYIADRNWWDVLDESALPLRERLGVALRFLKDEELDLYLERLIEDVIKRGEIEGLIVTGLTKQGINLLQSFVDRTGDVQSACLIASFACPKYFKDTRVESWVDSYKNILNSWRMFSQRARYEVARRKLSITIDGKQHAHALERQIYIQCANCHKSIGEEFNHARASQLPVNSSGQTHNLHCCPHCGYPLPRCAICLMTQGVPVPKELINIDILEVEKINKKSEFTRIQDSDKNSILKDDTAEKHDTKEKQCMEDAERDLVETHFKECFSFCLSCNHCMHAGHAEEWFSKHYVCPVPDCNCRCNNK
;
A
#
# COMPACT_ATOMS: atom_id res chain seq x y z
N MET A 1 10.91 50.28 27.25
CA MET A 1 9.45 50.45 27.22
C MET A 1 9.02 50.08 25.81
N SER A 2 8.42 48.94 25.49
CA SER A 2 7.48 48.04 26.17
C SER A 2 7.77 46.60 25.74
N ALA A 3 7.81 45.68 26.70
CA ALA A 3 7.91 44.24 26.43
C ALA A 3 6.51 43.65 26.22
N SER A 4 6.34 42.82 25.19
CA SER A 4 5.18 41.95 25.02
C SER A 4 5.67 40.54 24.74
N SER A 5 5.68 39.72 25.79
CA SER A 5 5.78 38.27 25.76
C SER A 5 4.59 37.67 26.52
N THR A 6 4.31 36.42 26.18
CA THR A 6 3.34 35.42 26.75
C THR A 6 2.15 35.17 25.84
N SER A 7 1.69 33.93 25.61
CA SER A 7 2.23 32.58 25.79
C SER A 7 1.22 31.64 25.12
N SER A 8 1.69 30.56 24.50
CA SER A 8 0.87 29.47 23.97
C SER A 8 -0.08 28.90 25.03
N ALA A 9 -1.38 28.89 24.74
CA ALA A 9 -2.36 28.20 25.56
C ALA A 9 -2.30 26.68 25.28
N SER A 10 -1.44 25.99 26.01
CA SER A 10 -1.67 24.61 26.38
C SER A 10 -2.91 24.58 27.28
N ALA A 11 -4.02 24.06 26.76
CA ALA A 11 -5.23 23.89 27.55
C ALA A 11 -4.94 22.86 28.66
N SER A 12 -4.76 23.36 29.88
CA SER A 12 -4.64 22.54 31.08
C SER A 12 -5.93 21.74 31.29
N ILE A 13 -5.81 20.42 31.35
CA ILE A 13 -6.94 19.50 31.60
C ILE A 13 -7.43 19.59 33.07
N PHE A 14 -6.78 20.39 33.92
CA PHE A 14 -7.08 20.46 35.35
C PHE A 14 -7.20 21.90 35.84
N ALA A 15 -8.35 22.52 35.58
CA ALA A 15 -8.83 23.65 36.38
C ALA A 15 -9.60 23.09 37.60
N PRO A 16 -9.31 23.53 38.83
CA PRO A 16 -9.97 22.98 40.01
C PRO A 16 -11.38 23.57 40.11
N GLY A 17 -12.41 22.73 39.98
CA GLY A 17 -13.80 23.12 40.26
C GLY A 17 -14.88 22.72 39.25
N ARG A 18 -14.63 21.80 38.32
CA ARG A 18 -15.72 21.17 37.53
C ARG A 18 -15.84 19.71 37.92
N ASP A 19 -17.08 19.27 38.17
CA ASP A 19 -17.44 17.86 38.30
C ASP A 19 -16.71 17.03 37.25
N ILE A 20 -15.85 16.11 37.71
CA ILE A 20 -15.19 15.11 36.88
C ILE A 20 -16.22 14.01 36.60
N SER A 21 -17.29 14.38 35.91
CA SER A 21 -18.11 13.39 35.22
C SER A 21 -17.39 13.13 33.90
N LEU A 22 -16.52 12.12 33.90
CA LEU A 22 -15.99 11.53 32.67
C LEU A 22 -17.19 11.05 31.86
N ARG A 23 -17.61 11.88 30.89
CA ARG A 23 -18.66 11.52 29.94
C ARG A 23 -18.21 10.24 29.22
N PRO A 24 -18.96 9.13 29.32
CA PRO A 24 -18.60 7.87 28.66
C PRO A 24 -18.32 8.06 27.17
N GLU A 25 -18.98 9.02 26.53
CA GLU A 25 -18.80 9.37 25.13
C GLU A 25 -17.36 9.81 24.82
N VAL A 26 -16.78 10.68 25.66
CA VAL A 26 -15.41 11.20 25.48
C VAL A 26 -14.36 10.12 25.73
N LEU A 27 -14.62 9.21 26.67
CA LEU A 27 -13.76 8.05 26.93
C LEU A 27 -13.80 7.05 25.77
N LEU A 28 -14.99 6.76 25.24
CA LEU A 28 -15.18 5.80 24.16
C LEU A 28 -14.77 6.34 22.79
N GLU A 29 -14.77 7.65 22.57
CA GLU A 29 -14.33 8.26 21.30
C GLU A 29 -12.88 7.92 20.93
N ASN A 30 -12.01 7.78 21.94
CA ASN A 30 -10.60 7.44 21.76
C ASN A 30 -10.30 5.95 21.97
N ASP A 31 -11.31 5.14 22.26
CA ASP A 31 -11.14 3.69 22.37
C ASP A 31 -10.82 3.08 20.99
N ILE A 32 -9.94 2.09 20.98
CA ILE A 32 -9.49 1.47 19.73
C ILE A 32 -10.64 0.81 18.95
N CYS A 33 -11.65 0.25 19.62
CA CYS A 33 -12.81 -0.33 18.93
C CYS A 33 -13.62 0.76 18.21
N SER A 34 -13.80 1.92 18.84
CA SER A 34 -14.46 3.07 18.22
C SER A 34 -13.66 3.62 17.04
N ILE A 35 -12.34 3.70 17.17
CA ILE A 35 -11.43 4.11 16.09
C ILE A 35 -11.52 3.13 14.92
N MET A 36 -11.42 1.82 15.18
CA MET A 36 -11.52 0.78 14.15
C MET A 36 -12.87 0.82 13.42
N ARG A 37 -13.97 1.03 14.16
CA ARG A 37 -15.31 1.17 13.59
C ARG A 37 -15.42 2.43 12.72
N LYS A 38 -14.91 3.57 13.21
CA LYS A 38 -14.90 4.83 12.47
C LYS A 38 -14.09 4.69 11.18
N ARG A 39 -12.88 4.13 11.26
CA ARG A 39 -12.06 3.79 10.10
C ARG A 39 -12.81 2.91 9.10
N ALA A 40 -13.41 1.80 9.56
CA ALA A 40 -14.18 0.91 8.69
C ALA A 40 -15.37 1.62 8.00
N SER A 41 -16.05 2.55 8.70
CA SER A 41 -17.16 3.33 8.13
C SER A 41 -16.72 4.32 7.06
N LEU A 42 -15.46 4.77 7.13
CA LEU A 42 -14.83 5.62 6.13
C LEU A 42 -14.16 4.81 5.00
N ASN A 43 -14.44 3.50 4.91
CA ASN A 43 -13.84 2.56 3.95
C ASN A 43 -12.33 2.32 4.14
N TYR A 44 -11.80 2.51 5.34
CA TYR A 44 -10.45 2.06 5.68
C TYR A 44 -10.33 0.55 5.47
N GLY A 45 -9.42 0.14 4.58
CA GLY A 45 -9.40 -1.20 4.02
C GLY A 45 -8.04 -1.55 3.40
N MET A 46 -8.06 -2.11 2.20
CA MET A 46 -6.84 -2.60 1.54
C MET A 46 -6.16 -1.57 0.62
N ASP A 47 -6.73 -0.38 0.46
CA ASP A 47 -6.16 0.69 -0.37
C ASP A 47 -5.28 1.61 0.49
N PRO A 48 -3.94 1.62 0.28
CA PRO A 48 -3.04 2.47 1.06
C PRO A 48 -3.29 3.97 0.91
N GLU A 49 -3.72 4.44 -0.26
CA GLU A 49 -3.95 5.86 -0.53
C GLU A 49 -5.16 6.37 0.22
N ILE A 50 -6.28 5.65 0.11
CA ILE A 50 -7.50 5.95 0.88
C ILE A 50 -7.21 5.90 2.38
N ASN A 51 -6.47 4.89 2.84
CA ASN A 51 -6.13 4.75 4.26
C ASN A 51 -5.33 5.96 4.79
N MET A 52 -4.35 6.47 4.05
CA MET A 52 -3.60 7.66 4.45
C MET A 52 -4.49 8.90 4.54
N HIS A 53 -5.37 9.12 3.55
CA HIS A 53 -6.31 10.24 3.57
C HIS A 53 -7.25 10.14 4.78
N ILE A 54 -7.78 8.95 5.09
CA ILE A 54 -8.61 8.73 6.28
C ILE A 54 -7.84 9.08 7.55
N LEU A 55 -6.58 8.64 7.69
CA LEU A 55 -5.77 8.95 8.86
C LEU A 55 -5.50 10.46 8.99
N ASP A 56 -5.30 11.17 7.88
CA ASP A 56 -5.14 12.63 7.88
C ASP A 56 -6.41 13.36 8.37
N THR A 57 -7.59 12.79 8.14
CA THR A 57 -8.86 13.36 8.63
C THR A 57 -9.15 13.05 10.11
N ILE A 58 -8.59 11.98 10.67
CA ILE A 58 -8.86 11.57 12.05
C ILE A 58 -7.75 12.12 12.94
N THR A 59 -7.94 13.31 13.52
CA THR A 59 -6.95 13.99 14.38
C THR A 59 -6.81 13.38 15.79
N ILE A 60 -6.44 12.09 15.90
CA ILE A 60 -6.38 11.37 17.18
C ILE A 60 -5.08 10.54 17.28
N LEU A 61 -4.27 10.70 18.34
CA LEU A 61 -3.10 9.86 18.70
C LEU A 61 -1.83 9.90 17.82
N GLU A 62 -0.67 9.82 18.48
CA GLU A 62 0.67 9.68 17.88
C GLU A 62 0.83 8.43 16.99
N THR A 63 0.07 7.36 17.28
CA THR A 63 0.11 6.14 16.47
C THR A 63 -0.39 6.35 15.05
N GLN A 64 -1.16 7.42 14.77
CA GLN A 64 -1.67 7.70 13.43
C GLN A 64 -0.60 8.19 12.46
N SER A 65 0.37 8.99 12.91
CA SER A 65 1.47 9.42 12.03
C SER A 65 2.35 8.24 11.64
N GLN A 66 2.67 7.36 12.60
CA GLN A 66 3.40 6.12 12.35
C GLN A 66 2.64 5.22 11.37
N LEU A 67 1.34 5.01 11.59
CA LEU A 67 0.49 4.19 10.73
C LEU A 67 0.37 4.77 9.32
N ARG A 68 0.24 6.09 9.20
CA ARG A 68 0.26 6.79 7.91
C ARG A 68 1.58 6.59 7.17
N ASN A 69 2.72 6.69 7.87
CA ASN A 69 4.04 6.43 7.29
C ASN A 69 4.18 4.97 6.84
N THR A 70 3.65 4.02 7.61
CA THR A 70 3.57 2.61 7.22
C THR A 70 2.77 2.42 5.93
N TRP A 71 1.58 3.03 5.82
CA TRP A 71 0.80 2.97 4.58
C TRP A 71 1.52 3.60 3.40
N LYS A 72 2.28 4.68 3.62
CA LYS A 72 3.11 5.26 2.56
C LYS A 72 4.16 4.27 2.06
N TRP A 73 4.78 3.50 2.96
CA TRP A 73 5.71 2.43 2.58
C TRP A 73 5.00 1.28 1.84
N VAL A 74 3.82 0.86 2.30
CA VAL A 74 3.01 -0.15 1.60
C VAL A 74 2.65 0.32 0.19
N GLN A 75 2.22 1.57 0.02
CA GLN A 75 1.92 2.18 -1.28
C GLN A 75 3.13 2.15 -2.22
N ILE A 76 4.30 2.57 -1.73
CA ILE A 76 5.54 2.56 -2.53
C ILE A 76 5.90 1.13 -2.92
N SER A 77 5.82 0.20 -1.98
CA SER A 77 6.15 -1.21 -2.23
C SER A 77 5.20 -1.84 -3.24
N GLU A 78 3.89 -1.61 -3.12
CA GLU A 78 2.88 -2.10 -4.05
C GLU A 78 3.07 -1.50 -5.45
N ALA A 79 3.36 -0.20 -5.56
CA ALA A 79 3.62 0.43 -6.84
C ALA A 79 4.85 -0.17 -7.54
N LEU A 80 5.92 -0.47 -6.78
CA LEU A 80 7.11 -1.13 -7.32
C LEU A 80 6.84 -2.58 -7.75
N ILE A 81 6.04 -3.32 -6.97
CA ILE A 81 5.66 -4.71 -7.28
C ILE A 81 4.76 -4.76 -8.51
N SER A 82 3.71 -3.94 -8.56
CA SER A 82 2.76 -3.87 -9.67
C SER A 82 3.41 -3.43 -10.99
N ALA A 83 4.47 -2.62 -10.92
CA ALA A 83 5.29 -2.24 -12.08
C ALA A 83 6.34 -3.29 -12.48
N GLY A 84 6.38 -4.46 -11.82
CA GLY A 84 7.38 -5.51 -12.09
C GLY A 84 8.81 -5.14 -11.69
N LYS A 85 9.00 -4.05 -10.93
CA LYS A 85 10.32 -3.51 -10.55
C LYS A 85 10.94 -4.22 -9.35
N MET A 86 10.23 -5.16 -8.74
CA MET A 86 10.67 -5.95 -7.59
C MET A 86 10.79 -7.44 -7.88
N SER A 87 10.71 -7.85 -9.14
CA SER A 87 10.79 -9.25 -9.55
C SER A 87 11.76 -9.45 -10.70
N PHE A 88 12.52 -10.55 -10.68
CA PHE A 88 13.42 -10.92 -11.77
C PHE A 88 13.61 -12.44 -11.82
N GLU A 89 13.47 -13.04 -13.01
CA GLU A 89 13.69 -14.47 -13.26
C GLU A 89 13.02 -15.42 -12.25
N GLY A 90 11.78 -15.10 -11.84
CA GLY A 90 11.01 -15.89 -10.89
C GLY A 90 11.25 -15.55 -9.41
N TYR A 91 12.24 -14.73 -9.07
CA TYR A 91 12.36 -14.17 -7.71
C TYR A 91 11.41 -12.99 -7.52
N ASP A 92 10.66 -12.96 -6.42
CA ASP A 92 9.82 -11.84 -5.96
C ASP A 92 10.42 -11.25 -4.66
N LEU A 93 10.98 -10.04 -4.76
CA LEU A 93 11.58 -9.31 -3.63
C LEU A 93 10.59 -8.33 -2.97
N GLY A 94 9.29 -8.47 -3.25
CA GLY A 94 8.23 -7.66 -2.68
C GLY A 94 8.15 -7.74 -1.16
N PHE A 95 7.96 -6.57 -0.54
CA PHE A 95 7.77 -6.41 0.92
C PHE A 95 8.84 -7.03 1.83
N LEU A 96 10.07 -7.26 1.34
CA LEU A 96 11.17 -7.78 2.17
C LEU A 96 11.63 -6.83 3.28
N GLY A 97 11.40 -5.52 3.10
CA GLY A 97 11.97 -4.48 3.97
C GLY A 97 13.49 -4.37 3.82
N ILE A 98 14.08 -3.41 4.52
CA ILE A 98 15.53 -3.19 4.46
C ILE A 98 16.31 -4.40 4.99
N SER A 99 15.88 -4.99 6.10
CA SER A 99 16.58 -6.13 6.72
C SER A 99 16.67 -7.33 5.77
N GLY A 100 15.55 -7.73 5.16
CA GLY A 100 15.55 -8.83 4.20
C GLY A 100 16.41 -8.57 2.96
N ILE A 101 16.43 -7.32 2.47
CA ILE A 101 17.30 -6.91 1.36
C ILE A 101 18.78 -6.93 1.78
N TRP A 102 19.08 -6.40 2.96
CA TRP A 102 20.43 -6.25 3.48
C TRP A 102 21.10 -7.61 3.78
N GLU A 103 20.30 -8.58 4.22
CA GLU A 103 20.73 -9.96 4.50
C GLU A 103 20.64 -10.91 3.30
N THR A 104 20.26 -10.40 2.12
CA THR A 104 20.19 -11.20 0.89
C THR A 104 21.57 -11.78 0.58
N GLY A 105 21.68 -13.11 0.66
CA GLY A 105 22.91 -13.87 0.39
C GLY A 105 23.61 -14.49 1.61
N SER A 106 23.22 -14.17 2.84
CA SER A 106 23.86 -14.71 4.05
C SER A 106 22.88 -15.43 4.99
N LYS A 107 21.81 -14.74 5.42
CA LYS A 107 20.86 -15.23 6.43
C LYS A 107 19.42 -15.35 5.91
N PHE A 108 19.10 -14.70 4.80
CA PHE A 108 17.74 -14.69 4.27
C PHE A 108 17.43 -15.93 3.40
N ASP A 109 16.32 -16.61 3.68
CA ASP A 109 15.84 -17.75 2.90
C ASP A 109 15.22 -17.29 1.57
N GLY A 110 16.05 -17.26 0.53
CA GLY A 110 15.65 -16.90 -0.82
C GLY A 110 14.75 -17.93 -1.53
N GLU A 111 14.66 -19.17 -1.04
CA GLU A 111 13.82 -20.21 -1.68
C GLU A 111 12.33 -19.87 -1.53
N SER A 112 11.94 -19.32 -0.38
CA SER A 112 10.58 -18.84 -0.10
C SER A 112 10.08 -17.75 -1.05
N ARG A 113 10.99 -17.15 -1.83
CA ARG A 113 10.73 -16.03 -2.75
C ARG A 113 10.86 -16.40 -4.22
N TYR A 114 11.14 -17.67 -4.54
CA TYR A 114 11.25 -18.15 -5.91
C TYR A 114 9.95 -18.81 -6.39
N PHE A 115 9.35 -18.24 -7.43
CA PHE A 115 8.11 -18.69 -8.08
C PHE A 115 8.34 -19.11 -9.54
N GLY A 116 9.60 -19.25 -9.97
CA GLY A 116 9.92 -19.75 -11.30
C GLY A 116 9.61 -21.25 -11.48
N PRO A 117 9.63 -21.76 -12.72
CA PRO A 117 9.42 -23.18 -12.97
C PRO A 117 10.45 -24.00 -12.17
N LEU A 118 9.94 -24.95 -11.37
CA LEU A 118 10.76 -25.86 -10.57
C LEU A 118 11.79 -26.52 -11.49
N LYS A 119 13.07 -26.12 -11.38
CA LYS A 119 14.15 -26.91 -11.98
C LYS A 119 14.08 -28.27 -11.31
N ALA A 120 13.88 -29.32 -12.10
CA ALA A 120 14.06 -30.69 -11.65
C ALA A 120 15.39 -30.77 -10.90
N LYS A 121 15.36 -31.34 -9.68
CA LYS A 121 16.54 -31.60 -8.86
C LYS A 121 17.52 -32.47 -9.65
N ASN A 122 18.36 -31.87 -10.46
CA ASN A 122 19.57 -32.48 -11.00
C ASN A 122 20.66 -31.41 -10.89
N GLU A 123 21.61 -31.70 -10.02
CA GLU A 123 22.88 -31.02 -9.91
C GLU A 123 23.52 -30.89 -11.31
N LYS A 124 24.13 -29.73 -11.56
CA LYS A 124 24.94 -29.39 -12.74
C LYS A 124 24.14 -29.12 -14.02
N THR A 125 23.73 -27.87 -14.20
CA THR A 125 24.04 -27.06 -15.41
C THR A 125 23.35 -25.70 -15.30
N TYR A 126 24.11 -24.66 -14.98
CA TYR A 126 23.78 -23.34 -15.51
C TYR A 126 24.13 -23.40 -17.00
N SER A 127 23.14 -23.63 -17.86
CA SER A 127 23.32 -23.42 -19.29
C SER A 127 23.44 -21.91 -19.50
N ALA A 128 24.66 -21.49 -19.82
CA ALA A 128 24.92 -20.21 -20.45
C ALA A 128 24.04 -20.12 -21.71
N VAL A 129 22.98 -19.33 -21.65
CA VAL A 129 22.23 -18.91 -22.83
C VAL A 129 22.10 -17.39 -22.74
N ASP A 130 22.89 -16.75 -23.60
CA ASP A 130 22.86 -15.35 -24.04
C ASP A 130 22.93 -14.23 -23.00
N LEU A 131 24.15 -14.02 -22.50
CA LEU A 131 24.63 -12.73 -21.99
C LEU A 131 25.80 -12.18 -22.84
N SER A 132 25.77 -12.41 -24.16
CA SER A 132 26.88 -12.06 -25.07
C SER A 132 26.83 -10.63 -25.64
N THR A 133 25.95 -9.76 -25.14
CA THR A 133 25.82 -8.38 -25.65
C THR A 133 25.97 -7.30 -24.59
N PHE A 134 26.94 -7.41 -23.68
CA PHE A 134 27.47 -6.24 -22.97
C PHE A 134 28.98 -6.38 -22.80
N HIS A 135 29.72 -5.70 -23.68
CA HIS A 135 31.14 -5.46 -23.56
C HIS A 135 31.39 -4.49 -22.40
N GLU A 136 31.78 -4.99 -21.23
CA GLU A 136 32.57 -4.22 -20.27
C GLU A 136 33.68 -5.08 -19.67
N ASN A 137 34.76 -4.41 -19.29
CA ASN A 137 36.13 -4.89 -19.30
C ASN A 137 36.43 -6.03 -18.33
N LYS A 138 37.33 -6.92 -18.80
CA LYS A 138 38.01 -7.97 -18.03
C LYS A 138 38.77 -7.38 -16.82
N ALA A 139 38.19 -7.48 -15.63
CA ALA A 139 38.92 -7.61 -14.36
C ALA A 139 37.93 -7.99 -13.24
N ASP A 140 37.72 -9.30 -13.06
CA ASP A 140 37.54 -10.00 -11.77
C ASP A 140 36.87 -11.36 -12.02
N LYS A 141 37.72 -12.38 -12.12
CA LYS A 141 37.35 -13.79 -12.22
C LYS A 141 37.42 -14.43 -10.83
N SER A 142 36.47 -14.11 -9.96
CA SER A 142 36.13 -14.91 -8.77
C SER A 142 34.91 -14.30 -8.08
N ASP A 143 33.73 -14.84 -8.35
CA ASP A 143 32.62 -14.97 -7.40
C ASP A 143 31.35 -15.40 -8.16
N HIS A 144 30.98 -16.67 -8.03
CA HIS A 144 29.66 -17.12 -8.44
C HIS A 144 28.62 -16.53 -7.48
N LEU A 145 28.14 -15.34 -7.83
CA LEU A 145 27.08 -14.64 -7.13
C LEU A 145 25.82 -15.51 -7.03
N SER A 146 25.20 -15.61 -5.85
CA SER A 146 24.00 -16.44 -5.67
C SER A 146 22.87 -15.97 -6.61
N PRO A 147 21.96 -16.86 -7.06
CA PRO A 147 20.88 -16.49 -7.99
C PRO A 147 20.01 -15.33 -7.48
N MET A 148 19.76 -15.27 -6.18
CA MET A 148 19.02 -14.17 -5.57
C MET A 148 19.78 -12.84 -5.65
N ILE A 149 21.11 -12.83 -5.43
CA ILE A 149 21.88 -11.59 -5.58
C ILE A 149 22.03 -11.22 -7.07
N GLN A 150 21.99 -12.18 -8.00
CA GLN A 150 21.88 -11.88 -9.44
C GLN A 150 20.57 -11.16 -9.76
N ALA A 151 19.44 -11.59 -9.18
CA ALA A 151 18.16 -10.90 -9.31
C ALA A 151 18.23 -9.47 -8.72
N VAL A 152 18.82 -9.29 -7.54
CA VAL A 152 19.08 -7.96 -6.95
C VAL A 152 19.92 -7.09 -7.91
N LYS A 153 21.00 -7.65 -8.47
CA LYS A 153 21.86 -6.95 -9.43
C LYS A 153 21.08 -6.49 -10.66
N ALA A 154 20.22 -7.33 -11.21
CA ALA A 154 19.40 -7.01 -12.37
C ALA A 154 18.42 -5.85 -12.09
N ILE A 155 17.69 -5.93 -10.97
CA ILE A 155 16.74 -4.89 -10.54
C ILE A 155 17.45 -3.55 -10.33
N VAL A 156 18.57 -3.56 -9.61
CA VAL A 156 19.36 -2.35 -9.34
C VAL A 156 19.92 -1.77 -10.65
N THR A 157 20.39 -2.61 -11.57
CA THR A 157 20.91 -2.16 -12.87
C THR A 157 19.82 -1.53 -13.72
N HIS A 158 18.60 -2.08 -13.71
CA HIS A 158 17.45 -1.48 -14.40
C HIS A 158 17.15 -0.08 -13.86
N ARG A 159 17.00 0.07 -12.53
CA ARG A 159 16.80 1.38 -11.91
C ARG A 159 17.95 2.35 -12.17
N SER A 160 19.18 1.85 -12.21
CA SER A 160 20.36 2.67 -12.52
C SER A 160 20.26 3.32 -13.89
N ARG A 161 19.80 2.57 -14.91
CA ARG A 161 19.63 3.08 -16.28
C ARG A 161 18.54 4.15 -16.33
N GLU A 162 17.43 3.95 -15.62
CA GLU A 162 16.38 4.97 -15.48
C GLU A 162 16.92 6.27 -14.87
N ILE A 163 17.69 6.18 -13.78
CA ILE A 163 18.27 7.36 -13.11
C ILE A 163 19.29 8.05 -14.00
N HIS A 164 20.19 7.30 -14.65
CA HIS A 164 21.21 7.88 -15.52
C HIS A 164 20.62 8.65 -16.71
N ALA A 165 19.46 8.22 -17.22
CA ALA A 165 18.71 8.96 -18.23
C ALA A 165 18.17 10.31 -17.69
N LEU A 166 17.99 10.43 -16.38
CA LEU A 166 17.39 11.57 -15.66
C LEU A 166 18.42 12.41 -14.85
N ALA A 167 19.71 12.32 -15.21
CA ALA A 167 20.91 12.96 -14.61
C ALA A 167 21.76 12.09 -13.63
N VAL A 168 23.00 12.54 -13.38
CA VAL A 168 24.00 11.85 -12.54
C VAL A 168 23.43 11.58 -11.13
N PRO A 169 23.68 10.38 -10.53
CA PRO A 169 23.19 10.07 -9.18
C PRO A 169 23.71 11.08 -8.15
N VAL A 170 22.83 11.46 -7.23
CA VAL A 170 23.16 12.33 -6.09
C VAL A 170 24.19 11.63 -5.21
N ILE A 171 25.23 12.38 -4.82
CA ILE A 171 26.44 11.92 -4.12
C ILE A 171 26.10 10.85 -3.08
N GLY A 172 26.56 9.63 -3.30
CA GLY A 172 26.41 8.49 -2.38
C GLY A 172 27.64 8.30 -1.51
N PHE A 173 27.60 7.25 -0.69
CA PHE A 173 28.72 6.74 0.11
C PHE A 173 30.04 6.80 -0.67
N ARG A 174 31.01 7.58 -0.19
CA ARG A 174 32.34 7.75 -0.82
C ARG A 174 33.31 6.59 -0.51
N GLY A 175 32.88 5.59 0.27
CA GLY A 175 33.67 4.42 0.63
C GLY A 175 33.37 3.17 -0.22
N THR A 176 34.11 2.10 0.04
CA THR A 176 33.84 0.76 -0.51
C THR A 176 32.86 0.02 0.40
N SER A 177 31.75 -0.46 -0.16
CA SER A 177 30.77 -1.30 0.54
C SER A 177 30.74 -2.69 -0.10
N ALA A 178 30.83 -3.73 0.72
CA ALA A 178 30.70 -5.12 0.27
C ALA A 178 29.25 -5.44 -0.13
N LYS A 179 28.28 -4.71 0.46
CA LYS A 179 26.84 -4.84 0.21
C LYS A 179 26.27 -3.72 -0.67
N LYS A 180 27.05 -3.22 -1.64
CA LYS A 180 26.67 -2.07 -2.50
C LYS A 180 25.33 -2.27 -3.23
N LEU A 181 25.06 -3.48 -3.72
CA LEU A 181 23.82 -3.81 -4.42
C LEU A 181 22.61 -3.77 -3.48
N GLN A 182 22.74 -4.38 -2.30
CA GLN A 182 21.72 -4.40 -1.26
C GLN A 182 21.44 -2.99 -0.76
N ARG A 183 22.48 -2.19 -0.50
CA ARG A 183 22.37 -0.78 -0.09
C ARG A 183 21.53 0.02 -1.07
N ARG A 184 21.82 -0.14 -2.37
CA ARG A 184 21.10 0.57 -3.43
C ARG A 184 19.66 0.10 -3.58
N LEU A 185 19.43 -1.21 -3.53
CA LEU A 185 18.06 -1.74 -3.54
C LEU A 185 17.25 -1.28 -2.32
N ALA A 186 17.86 -1.25 -1.13
CA ALA A 186 17.23 -0.74 0.08
C ALA A 186 16.82 0.73 -0.07
N MET A 187 17.72 1.60 -0.57
CA MET A 187 17.41 3.00 -0.89
C MET A 187 16.26 3.11 -1.90
N TYR A 188 16.22 2.24 -2.90
CA TYR A 188 15.16 2.23 -3.91
C TYR A 188 13.80 1.85 -3.31
N VAL A 189 13.75 0.80 -2.48
CA VAL A 189 12.50 0.31 -1.85
C VAL A 189 11.93 1.31 -0.85
N ILE A 190 12.78 2.06 -0.12
CA ILE A 190 12.30 3.16 0.72
C ILE A 190 11.99 4.43 -0.08
N GLY A 191 12.17 4.43 -1.40
CA GLY A 191 11.96 5.60 -2.26
C GLY A 191 12.86 6.77 -1.91
N TRP A 192 14.16 6.51 -1.68
CA TRP A 192 15.22 7.49 -1.39
C TRP A 192 16.37 7.46 -2.42
N ASP A 193 16.20 6.68 -3.50
CA ASP A 193 17.12 6.58 -4.64
C ASP A 193 16.72 7.58 -5.75
N PHE A 194 16.94 8.87 -5.48
CA PHE A 194 16.59 9.98 -6.37
C PHE A 194 17.68 10.29 -7.39
N SER A 195 17.28 10.68 -8.61
CA SER A 195 18.15 11.43 -9.53
C SER A 195 18.31 12.89 -9.07
N ALA A 196 19.34 13.59 -9.58
CA ALA A 196 19.52 15.01 -9.28
C ALA A 196 18.30 15.86 -9.69
N GLN A 197 17.67 15.56 -10.83
CA GLN A 197 16.46 16.26 -11.29
C GLN A 197 15.24 15.95 -10.42
N GLU A 198 15.06 14.68 -10.04
CA GLU A 198 13.96 14.28 -9.14
C GLU A 198 14.10 14.98 -7.78
N LEU A 199 15.32 15.07 -7.26
CA LEU A 199 15.61 15.68 -5.98
C LEU A 199 15.38 17.20 -6.00
N GLU A 200 15.82 17.91 -7.05
CA GLU A 200 15.59 19.35 -7.18
C GLU A 200 14.08 19.67 -7.24
N LYS A 201 13.30 18.87 -7.99
CA LYS A 201 11.83 19.00 -8.01
C LYS A 201 11.22 18.81 -6.62
N LYS A 202 11.78 17.91 -5.80
CA LYS A 202 11.33 17.73 -4.40
C LYS A 202 11.66 18.95 -3.54
N TYR A 203 12.83 19.56 -3.70
CA TYR A 203 13.17 20.81 -3.01
C TYR A 203 12.22 21.94 -3.38
N GLU A 204 12.00 22.17 -4.68
CA GLU A 204 11.07 23.20 -5.16
C GLU A 204 9.67 23.01 -4.59
N LYS A 205 9.18 21.77 -4.53
CA LYS A 205 7.87 21.45 -3.97
C LYS A 205 7.79 21.78 -2.48
N LEU A 206 8.79 21.38 -1.69
CA LEU A 206 8.83 21.68 -0.26
C LEU A 206 8.91 23.19 0.00
N VAL A 207 9.71 23.91 -0.80
CA VAL A 207 9.82 25.38 -0.73
C VAL A 207 8.50 26.05 -1.09
N LYS A 208 7.80 25.59 -2.13
CA LYS A 208 6.45 26.10 -2.51
C LYS A 208 5.42 25.88 -1.39
N GLN A 209 5.56 24.81 -0.61
CA GLN A 209 4.71 24.53 0.56
C GLN A 209 5.12 25.32 1.81
N GLY A 210 6.18 26.12 1.75
CA GLY A 210 6.71 26.87 2.89
C GLY A 210 7.57 26.05 3.86
N ASN A 211 7.90 24.80 3.52
CA ASN A 211 8.66 23.86 4.35
C ASN A 211 10.18 23.98 4.08
N PHE A 212 10.74 25.15 4.34
CA PHE A 212 12.16 25.45 4.07
C PHE A 212 13.11 24.62 4.94
N GLU A 213 12.77 24.42 6.21
CA GLU A 213 13.59 23.66 7.18
C GLU A 213 13.78 22.21 6.72
N ARG A 214 12.68 21.58 6.28
CA ARG A 214 12.69 20.20 5.76
C ARG A 214 13.47 20.10 4.46
N ALA A 215 13.31 21.06 3.54
CA ALA A 215 14.06 21.08 2.29
C ALA A 215 15.58 21.22 2.54
N ALA A 216 15.98 22.09 3.46
CA ALA A 216 17.37 22.26 3.84
C ALA A 216 17.95 21.01 4.54
N GLY A 217 17.17 20.38 5.43
CA GLY A 217 17.55 19.11 6.04
C GLY A 217 17.71 17.99 5.00
N TRP A 218 16.83 17.92 4.00
CA TRP A 218 16.97 16.95 2.91
C TRP A 218 18.22 17.18 2.07
N ALA A 219 18.61 18.44 1.82
CA ALA A 219 19.87 18.76 1.14
C ALA A 219 21.09 18.25 1.93
N LEU A 220 21.09 18.44 3.25
CA LEU A 220 22.08 17.82 4.14
C LEU A 220 22.08 16.29 4.03
N PHE A 221 20.90 15.64 4.09
CA PHE A 221 20.78 14.18 4.01
C PHE A 221 21.24 13.59 2.66
N HIS A 222 21.47 14.44 1.66
CA HIS A 222 22.06 14.09 0.38
C HIS A 222 23.52 14.54 0.23
N GLY A 223 24.10 15.14 1.26
CA GLY A 223 25.49 15.56 1.33
C GLY A 223 25.78 16.92 0.70
N ASP A 224 24.75 17.73 0.43
CA ASP A 224 24.86 19.05 -0.19
C ASP A 224 24.51 20.16 0.81
N ILE A 225 25.52 20.59 1.57
CA ILE A 225 25.39 21.60 2.62
C ILE A 225 25.25 23.00 2.00
N ASP A 226 25.87 23.24 0.84
CA ASP A 226 25.77 24.50 0.12
C ASP A 226 24.34 24.74 -0.37
N LYS A 227 23.71 23.69 -0.92
CA LYS A 227 22.29 23.74 -1.31
C LYS A 227 21.38 23.94 -0.10
N ALA A 228 21.69 23.36 1.06
CA ALA A 228 20.94 23.61 2.30
C ALA A 228 20.97 25.11 2.67
N ALA A 229 22.14 25.75 2.59
CA ALA A 229 22.27 27.19 2.82
C ALA A 229 21.52 28.02 1.76
N GLU A 230 21.60 27.64 0.47
CA GLU A 230 20.87 28.29 -0.63
C GLU A 230 19.35 28.27 -0.39
N ILE A 231 18.79 27.10 -0.04
CA ILE A 231 17.36 26.93 0.23
C ILE A 231 16.91 27.86 1.36
N LEU A 232 17.63 27.90 2.48
CA LEU A 232 17.27 28.78 3.61
C LEU A 232 17.42 30.26 3.27
N ARG A 233 18.43 30.63 2.49
CA ARG A 233 18.69 31.99 2.03
C ARG A 233 17.59 32.50 1.08
N SER A 234 16.99 31.60 0.31
CA SER A 234 15.89 31.92 -0.62
C SER A 234 14.58 32.30 0.10
N SER A 235 14.49 32.07 1.41
CA SER A 235 13.32 32.42 2.20
C SER A 235 13.29 33.90 2.56
N ASN A 236 12.07 34.45 2.66
CA ASN A 236 11.84 35.82 3.13
C ASN A 236 11.96 35.98 4.65
N ARG A 237 12.18 34.88 5.40
CA ARG A 237 12.30 34.91 6.86
C ARG A 237 13.72 35.26 7.27
N GLU A 238 13.87 36.35 8.03
CA GLU A 238 15.17 36.81 8.51
C GLU A 238 15.92 35.72 9.31
N SER A 239 15.19 34.96 10.13
CA SER A 239 15.75 33.83 10.89
C SER A 239 16.46 32.81 10.00
N PHE A 240 15.89 32.48 8.84
CA PHE A 240 16.49 31.51 7.92
C PHE A 240 17.69 32.08 7.18
N ARG A 241 17.68 33.38 6.88
CA ARG A 241 18.84 34.06 6.29
C ARG A 241 20.02 34.05 7.26
N ILE A 242 19.81 34.33 8.54
CA ILE A 242 20.85 34.25 9.58
C ILE A 242 21.39 32.81 9.69
N ILE A 243 20.50 31.82 9.73
CA ILE A 243 20.90 30.40 9.76
C ILE A 243 21.71 30.03 8.50
N SER A 244 21.30 30.51 7.32
CA SER A 244 22.03 30.25 6.07
C SER A 244 23.46 30.80 6.09
N THR A 245 23.67 31.94 6.74
CA THR A 245 25.00 32.54 6.92
C THR A 245 25.85 31.68 7.86
N ALA A 246 25.28 31.19 8.96
CA ALA A 246 25.98 30.28 9.86
C ALA A 246 26.38 28.97 9.17
N ILE A 247 25.49 28.38 8.37
CA ILE A 247 25.78 27.16 7.59
C ILE A 247 26.85 27.42 6.53
N SER A 248 26.81 28.58 5.85
CA SER A 248 27.82 28.94 4.83
C SER A 248 29.23 29.06 5.41
N ALA A 249 29.37 29.26 6.73
CA ALA A 249 30.66 29.26 7.42
C ALA A 249 31.24 27.84 7.62
N TYR A 250 30.46 26.79 7.37
CA TYR A 250 30.89 25.40 7.56
C TYR A 250 32.20 25.12 6.85
N ASP A 251 32.33 25.47 5.56
CA ASP A 251 33.50 25.13 4.76
C ASP A 251 34.82 25.67 5.35
N ALA A 252 34.77 26.82 6.04
CA ALA A 252 35.92 27.43 6.69
C ALA A 252 36.34 26.73 7.99
N PHE A 253 35.39 26.14 8.73
CA PHE A 253 35.62 25.50 10.03
C PHE A 253 35.60 23.98 9.99
N LYS A 254 35.32 23.42 8.82
CA LYS A 254 35.10 21.99 8.61
C LYS A 254 36.34 21.18 9.05
N ASP A 255 37.54 21.60 8.68
CA ASP A 255 38.78 20.85 8.93
C ASP A 255 39.46 21.19 10.26
N VAL A 256 38.86 22.08 11.07
CA VAL A 256 39.35 22.43 12.40
C VAL A 256 39.01 21.30 13.38
N GLN A 257 40.02 20.52 13.78
CA GLN A 257 39.88 19.37 14.67
C GLN A 257 39.55 19.74 16.13
N THR A 258 39.87 20.97 16.56
CA THR A 258 39.57 21.46 17.91
C THR A 258 38.17 22.07 17.98
N ASN A 259 37.55 22.02 19.17
CA ASN A 259 36.29 22.73 19.42
C ASN A 259 36.52 24.23 19.28
N SER A 260 36.03 24.79 18.16
CA SER A 260 36.06 26.22 17.92
C SER A 260 34.83 26.87 18.57
N ALA A 261 34.95 28.15 18.92
CA ALA A 261 33.82 28.93 19.43
C ALA A 261 32.60 28.88 18.50
N TRP A 262 32.82 28.77 17.18
CA TRP A 262 31.75 28.60 16.20
C TRP A 262 31.07 27.21 16.29
N LYS A 263 31.83 26.12 16.51
CA LYS A 263 31.23 24.79 16.73
C LYS A 263 30.41 24.74 18.01
N ASP A 264 30.87 25.40 19.07
CA ASP A 264 30.13 25.48 20.34
C ASP A 264 28.84 26.29 20.19
N GLN A 265 28.88 27.38 19.43
CA GLN A 265 27.66 28.12 19.05
C GLN A 265 26.69 27.27 18.24
N CYS A 266 27.18 26.46 17.29
CA CYS A 266 26.31 25.55 16.52
C CYS A 266 25.63 24.52 17.42
N ARG A 267 26.35 23.95 18.41
CA ARG A 267 25.76 23.03 19.40
C ARG A 267 24.71 23.71 20.27
N GLN A 268 24.97 24.93 20.72
CA GLN A 268 24.00 25.70 21.49
C GLN A 268 22.73 25.99 20.65
N LEU A 269 22.90 26.41 19.40
CA LEU A 269 21.77 26.63 18.49
C LEU A 269 20.99 25.34 18.24
N ALA A 270 21.66 24.20 18.05
CA ALA A 270 20.99 22.91 17.89
C ALA A 270 20.11 22.55 19.09
N ALA A 271 20.53 22.89 20.32
CA ALA A 271 19.75 22.61 21.53
C ALA A 271 18.55 23.56 21.71
N GLU A 272 18.61 24.78 21.18
CA GLU A 272 17.56 25.81 21.33
C GLU A 272 16.49 25.76 20.23
N LEU A 273 16.71 25.00 19.14
CA LEU A 273 15.80 24.97 17.99
C LEU A 273 14.65 23.96 18.15
N ASP A 274 13.43 24.41 17.92
CA ASP A 274 12.24 23.54 17.99
C ASP A 274 12.11 22.58 16.79
N ASN A 275 12.56 23.01 15.60
CA ASN A 275 12.39 22.24 14.38
C ASN A 275 13.48 21.14 14.28
N PRO A 276 13.10 19.85 14.17
CA PRO A 276 14.06 18.74 14.17
C PRO A 276 15.06 18.82 13.01
N TYR A 277 14.65 19.30 11.83
CA TYR A 277 15.55 19.41 10.68
C TYR A 277 16.67 20.42 10.88
N LEU A 278 16.37 21.53 11.55
CA LEU A 278 17.39 22.54 11.86
C LEU A 278 18.30 22.08 13.00
N ARG A 279 17.75 21.39 14.01
CA ARG A 279 18.54 20.79 15.10
C ARG A 279 19.61 19.85 14.55
N VAL A 280 19.19 18.86 13.76
CA VAL A 280 20.14 17.86 13.21
C VAL A 280 21.12 18.49 12.24
N LEU A 281 20.72 19.55 11.53
CA LEU A 281 21.62 20.29 10.64
C LEU A 281 22.75 20.96 11.42
N PHE A 282 22.44 21.65 12.51
CA PHE A 282 23.47 22.28 13.34
C PHE A 282 24.30 21.28 14.14
N ALA A 283 23.69 20.21 14.66
CA ALA A 283 24.41 19.13 15.34
C ALA A 283 25.43 18.48 14.40
N TYR A 284 24.99 18.09 13.19
CA TYR A 284 25.88 17.50 12.18
C TYR A 284 26.99 18.46 11.75
N ILE A 285 26.70 19.74 11.53
CA ILE A 285 27.70 20.74 11.13
C ILE A 285 28.77 20.93 12.22
N ALA A 286 28.39 20.81 13.50
CA ALA A 286 29.32 20.93 14.63
C ALA A 286 30.18 19.68 14.81
N ASP A 287 29.57 18.50 14.78
CA ASP A 287 30.17 17.22 15.21
C ASP A 287 30.61 16.32 14.05
N ARG A 288 30.10 16.56 12.83
CA ARG A 288 30.29 15.72 11.63
C ARG A 288 29.89 14.26 11.85
N ASN A 289 28.90 14.05 12.70
CA ASN A 289 28.48 12.74 13.12
C ASN A 289 27.05 12.46 12.65
N TRP A 290 26.87 11.41 11.86
CA TRP A 290 25.53 11.03 11.37
C TRP A 290 24.63 10.47 12.47
N TRP A 291 25.19 9.98 13.59
CA TRP A 291 24.38 9.51 14.72
C TRP A 291 23.46 10.60 15.28
N ASP A 292 23.87 11.88 15.24
CA ASP A 292 23.03 13.01 15.65
C ASP A 292 21.72 13.11 14.84
N VAL A 293 21.75 12.67 13.58
CA VAL A 293 20.57 12.60 12.71
C VAL A 293 19.76 11.33 12.98
N LEU A 294 20.44 10.21 13.24
CA LEU A 294 19.81 8.89 13.41
C LEU A 294 19.08 8.75 14.76
N ASP A 295 19.54 9.46 15.78
CA ASP A 295 18.98 9.44 17.14
C ASP A 295 17.81 10.44 17.32
N GLU A 296 17.59 11.35 16.36
CA GLU A 296 16.47 12.30 16.40
C GLU A 296 15.13 11.62 16.09
N SER A 297 14.45 11.17 17.14
CA SER A 297 13.15 10.47 17.05
C SER A 297 12.01 11.29 16.41
N ALA A 298 12.11 12.62 16.41
CA ALA A 298 11.12 13.49 15.76
C ALA A 298 11.21 13.47 14.22
N LEU A 299 12.30 12.93 13.65
CA LEU A 299 12.42 12.70 12.21
C LEU A 299 11.73 11.38 11.81
N PRO A 300 10.99 11.37 10.67
CA PRO A 300 10.40 10.14 10.16
C PRO A 300 11.47 9.07 9.95
N LEU A 301 11.16 7.83 10.33
CA LEU A 301 12.11 6.71 10.30
C LEU A 301 12.65 6.48 8.88
N ARG A 302 11.79 6.67 7.87
CA ARG A 302 12.18 6.61 6.45
C ARG A 302 13.35 7.52 6.11
N GLU A 303 13.39 8.74 6.64
CA GLU A 303 14.44 9.71 6.33
C GLU A 303 15.74 9.36 7.06
N ARG A 304 15.64 8.94 8.33
CA ARG A 304 16.78 8.43 9.12
C ARG A 304 17.43 7.21 8.45
N LEU A 305 16.63 6.28 7.94
CA LEU A 305 17.12 5.13 7.18
C LEU A 305 17.80 5.55 5.87
N GLY A 306 17.28 6.58 5.19
CA GLY A 306 17.92 7.15 4.01
C GLY A 306 19.33 7.67 4.29
N VAL A 307 19.52 8.34 5.44
CA VAL A 307 20.83 8.80 5.93
C VAL A 307 21.73 7.62 6.29
N ALA A 308 21.22 6.66 7.06
CA ALA A 308 21.97 5.47 7.50
C ALA A 308 22.51 4.69 6.29
N LEU A 309 21.64 4.38 5.32
CA LEU A 309 22.00 3.65 4.09
C LEU A 309 22.99 4.44 3.22
N ARG A 310 22.97 5.77 3.26
CA ARG A 310 23.84 6.60 2.42
C ARG A 310 25.23 6.82 3.02
N PHE A 311 25.34 6.95 4.35
CA PHE A 311 26.57 7.46 4.95
C PHE A 311 27.26 6.52 5.95
N LEU A 312 26.56 5.61 6.63
CA LEU A 312 27.20 4.69 7.57
C LEU A 312 28.04 3.65 6.82
N LYS A 313 29.13 3.19 7.44
CA LYS A 313 29.89 2.03 6.96
C LYS A 313 29.06 0.75 7.12
N ASP A 314 29.46 -0.33 6.45
CA ASP A 314 28.70 -1.58 6.48
C ASP A 314 28.57 -2.13 7.92
N GLU A 315 29.62 -2.05 8.73
CA GLU A 315 29.64 -2.53 10.13
C GLU A 315 28.75 -1.68 11.05
N GLU A 316 28.80 -0.35 10.88
CA GLU A 316 27.97 0.59 11.63
C GLU A 316 26.49 0.46 11.25
N LEU A 317 26.22 0.23 9.97
CA LEU A 317 24.87 0.02 9.45
C LEU A 317 24.29 -1.32 9.91
N ASP A 318 25.09 -2.40 9.92
CA ASP A 318 24.70 -3.69 10.50
C ASP A 318 24.25 -3.51 11.96
N LEU A 319 25.08 -2.87 12.80
CA LEU A 319 24.75 -2.59 14.20
C LEU A 319 23.50 -1.69 14.37
N TYR A 320 23.37 -0.66 13.54
CA TYR A 320 22.21 0.23 13.58
C TYR A 320 20.91 -0.50 13.25
N LEU A 321 20.90 -1.30 12.17
CA LEU A 321 19.72 -2.04 11.74
C LEU A 321 19.33 -3.10 12.78
N GLU A 322 20.30 -3.85 13.33
CA GLU A 322 20.02 -4.85 14.37
C GLU A 322 19.36 -4.23 15.60
N ARG A 323 19.92 -3.14 16.14
CA ARG A 323 19.36 -2.43 17.30
C ARG A 323 17.98 -1.84 17.00
N LEU A 324 17.83 -1.22 15.84
CA LEU A 324 16.56 -0.64 15.41
C LEU A 324 15.47 -1.70 15.29
N ILE A 325 15.76 -2.86 14.69
CA ILE A 325 14.81 -3.97 14.55
C ILE A 325 14.34 -4.47 15.92
N GLU A 326 15.28 -4.68 16.86
CA GLU A 326 14.95 -5.11 18.22
C GLU A 326 14.05 -4.09 18.93
N ASP A 327 14.38 -2.80 18.82
CA ASP A 327 13.62 -1.72 19.45
C ASP A 327 12.21 -1.59 18.87
N VAL A 328 12.05 -1.57 17.55
CA VAL A 328 10.73 -1.40 16.91
C VAL A 328 9.83 -2.61 17.15
N ILE A 329 10.39 -3.83 17.19
CA ILE A 329 9.64 -5.04 17.54
C ILE A 329 9.20 -4.94 19.00
N LYS A 330 10.15 -4.71 19.92
CA LYS A 330 9.86 -4.66 21.36
C LYS A 330 8.80 -3.62 21.71
N ARG A 331 8.85 -2.46 21.06
CA ARG A 331 7.92 -1.35 21.31
C ARG A 331 6.62 -1.49 20.50
N GLY A 332 6.56 -2.32 19.47
CA GLY A 332 5.43 -2.39 18.55
C GLY A 332 5.26 -1.13 17.69
N GLU A 333 6.37 -0.51 17.28
CA GLU A 333 6.38 0.71 16.45
C GLU A 333 6.13 0.37 14.98
N ILE A 334 4.89 0.60 14.52
CA ILE A 334 4.41 0.12 13.22
C ILE A 334 5.16 0.69 12.01
N GLU A 335 5.77 1.87 12.14
CA GLU A 335 6.64 2.46 11.10
C GLU A 335 7.87 1.57 10.84
N GLY A 336 8.32 0.79 11.83
CA GLY A 336 9.44 -0.16 11.72
C GLY A 336 9.24 -1.27 10.68
N LEU A 337 8.02 -1.44 10.15
CA LEU A 337 7.76 -2.36 9.02
C LEU A 337 8.57 -2.03 7.77
N ILE A 338 9.00 -0.77 7.58
CA ILE A 338 9.92 -0.40 6.50
C ILE A 338 11.26 -1.14 6.61
N VAL A 339 11.71 -1.47 7.83
CA VAL A 339 12.96 -2.18 8.08
C VAL A 339 12.73 -3.68 8.12
N THR A 340 11.77 -4.16 8.90
CA THR A 340 11.53 -5.61 9.07
C THR A 340 10.88 -6.24 7.84
N GLY A 341 10.22 -5.43 7.00
CA GLY A 341 9.36 -5.88 5.92
C GLY A 341 8.12 -6.61 6.42
N LEU A 342 7.28 -7.06 5.49
CA LEU A 342 6.24 -8.05 5.78
C LEU A 342 6.86 -9.44 5.69
N THR A 343 7.72 -9.73 6.66
CA THR A 343 8.41 -11.01 6.87
C THR A 343 7.99 -11.58 8.22
N LYS A 344 8.54 -12.74 8.62
CA LYS A 344 8.31 -13.29 9.97
C LYS A 344 8.68 -12.30 11.09
N GLN A 345 9.75 -11.52 10.91
CA GLN A 345 10.12 -10.46 11.86
C GLN A 345 9.08 -9.33 11.87
N GLY A 346 8.56 -8.94 10.71
CA GLY A 346 7.46 -7.98 10.63
C GLY A 346 6.18 -8.44 11.30
N ILE A 347 5.87 -9.75 11.25
CA ILE A 347 4.72 -10.29 12.00
C ILE A 347 4.97 -10.23 13.51
N ASN A 348 6.22 -10.39 13.99
CA ASN A 348 6.54 -10.19 15.40
C ASN A 348 6.32 -8.73 15.82
N LEU A 349 6.72 -7.77 14.98
CA LEU A 349 6.43 -6.35 15.19
C LEU A 349 4.92 -6.10 15.26
N LEU A 350 4.16 -6.61 14.29
CA LEU A 350 2.70 -6.48 14.26
C LEU A 350 2.03 -7.12 15.49
N GLN A 351 2.56 -8.23 16.00
CA GLN A 351 2.07 -8.82 17.25
C GLN A 351 2.26 -7.86 18.42
N SER A 352 3.46 -7.32 18.62
CA SER A 352 3.71 -6.34 19.69
C SER A 352 2.89 -5.05 19.51
N PHE A 353 2.63 -4.64 18.27
CA PHE A 353 1.73 -3.54 17.96
C PHE A 353 0.27 -3.84 18.39
N VAL A 354 -0.25 -5.03 18.05
CA VAL A 354 -1.59 -5.48 18.47
C VAL A 354 -1.67 -5.60 19.99
N ASP A 355 -0.66 -6.18 20.65
CA ASP A 355 -0.62 -6.33 22.10
C ASP A 355 -0.63 -4.97 22.83
N ARG A 356 0.03 -3.96 22.24
CA ARG A 356 0.10 -2.60 22.79
C ARG A 356 -1.17 -1.77 22.53
N THR A 357 -1.79 -1.94 21.36
CA THR A 357 -2.83 -1.00 20.88
C THR A 357 -4.22 -1.60 20.77
N GLY A 358 -4.34 -2.92 20.64
CA GLY A 358 -5.58 -3.61 20.26
C GLY A 358 -6.01 -3.41 18.80
N ASP A 359 -5.22 -2.71 17.96
CA ASP A 359 -5.56 -2.40 16.58
C ASP A 359 -5.36 -3.60 15.64
N VAL A 360 -6.26 -4.58 15.77
CA VAL A 360 -6.26 -5.78 14.94
C VAL A 360 -6.63 -5.48 13.48
N GLN A 361 -7.41 -4.41 13.24
CA GLN A 361 -7.79 -3.96 11.90
C GLN A 361 -6.55 -3.60 11.09
N SER A 362 -5.72 -2.67 11.57
CA SER A 362 -4.53 -2.25 10.82
C SER A 362 -3.55 -3.40 10.63
N ALA A 363 -3.34 -4.22 11.67
CA ALA A 363 -2.44 -5.38 11.60
C ALA A 363 -2.88 -6.41 10.55
N CYS A 364 -4.17 -6.78 10.51
CA CYS A 364 -4.64 -7.78 9.53
C CYS A 364 -4.67 -7.23 8.10
N LEU A 365 -5.03 -5.96 7.90
CA LEU A 365 -5.01 -5.31 6.59
C LEU A 365 -3.58 -5.28 6.03
N ILE A 366 -2.62 -4.81 6.82
CA ILE A 366 -1.20 -4.73 6.40
C ILE A 366 -0.61 -6.13 6.17
N ALA A 367 -0.86 -7.09 7.07
CA ALA A 367 -0.34 -8.46 6.92
C ALA A 367 -0.89 -9.20 5.68
N SER A 368 -2.07 -8.81 5.18
CA SER A 368 -2.72 -9.41 4.01
C SER A 368 -1.93 -9.26 2.71
N PHE A 369 -1.03 -8.27 2.62
CA PHE A 369 -0.16 -8.08 1.44
C PHE A 369 0.91 -9.17 1.31
N ALA A 370 1.22 -9.90 2.39
CA ALA A 370 2.25 -10.93 2.41
C ALA A 370 1.75 -12.31 2.84
N CYS A 371 0.75 -12.39 3.71
CA CYS A 371 0.19 -13.66 4.20
C CYS A 371 -1.24 -13.84 3.63
N PRO A 372 -1.54 -14.91 2.87
CA PRO A 372 -0.74 -16.14 2.70
C PRO A 372 0.17 -16.19 1.45
N LYS A 373 0.38 -15.06 0.74
CA LYS A 373 1.11 -15.00 -0.54
C LYS A 373 2.53 -15.59 -0.46
N TYR A 374 3.35 -15.09 0.47
CA TYR A 374 4.76 -15.45 0.62
C TYR A 374 5.00 -16.50 1.69
N PHE A 375 4.18 -16.50 2.74
CA PHE A 375 4.26 -17.45 3.85
C PHE A 375 2.91 -17.51 4.57
N LYS A 376 2.74 -18.52 5.42
CA LYS A 376 1.57 -18.67 6.30
C LYS A 376 1.99 -18.44 7.75
N ASP A 377 1.15 -17.76 8.52
CA ASP A 377 1.33 -17.53 9.96
C ASP A 377 -0.04 -17.62 10.66
N THR A 378 -0.13 -18.40 11.74
CA THR A 378 -1.39 -18.65 12.46
C THR A 378 -1.89 -17.41 13.18
N ARG A 379 -1.00 -16.51 13.62
CA ARG A 379 -1.38 -15.26 14.29
C ARG A 379 -2.14 -14.35 13.34
N VAL A 380 -1.67 -14.26 12.09
CA VAL A 380 -2.33 -13.45 11.06
C VAL A 380 -3.74 -13.97 10.77
N GLU A 381 -3.93 -15.30 10.67
CA GLU A 381 -5.27 -15.87 10.48
C GLU A 381 -6.19 -15.60 11.70
N SER A 382 -5.65 -15.64 12.92
CA SER A 382 -6.41 -15.25 14.13
C SER A 382 -6.84 -13.77 14.11
N TRP A 383 -5.96 -12.87 13.67
CA TRP A 383 -6.30 -11.44 13.50
C TRP A 383 -7.37 -11.24 12.43
N VAL A 384 -7.27 -11.96 11.31
CA VAL A 384 -8.26 -11.94 10.22
C VAL A 384 -9.63 -12.35 10.74
N ASP A 385 -9.72 -13.47 11.47
CA ASP A 385 -10.99 -13.94 12.03
C ASP A 385 -11.53 -13.00 13.10
N SER A 386 -10.67 -12.44 13.94
CA SER A 386 -11.04 -11.43 14.94
C SER A 386 -11.64 -10.19 14.27
N TYR A 387 -10.98 -9.64 13.24
CA TYR A 387 -11.50 -8.47 12.52
C TYR A 387 -12.82 -8.78 11.78
N LYS A 388 -12.94 -9.96 11.16
CA LYS A 388 -14.19 -10.40 10.53
C LYS A 388 -15.34 -10.52 11.53
N ASN A 389 -15.08 -11.02 12.74
CA ASN A 389 -16.07 -11.13 13.81
C ASN A 389 -16.49 -9.75 14.33
N ILE A 390 -15.55 -8.81 14.45
CA ILE A 390 -15.81 -7.42 14.80
C ILE A 390 -16.69 -6.74 13.73
N LEU A 391 -16.36 -6.88 12.45
CA LEU A 391 -17.20 -6.31 11.37
C LEU A 391 -18.61 -6.91 11.36
N ASN A 392 -18.75 -8.21 11.62
CA ASN A 392 -20.05 -8.86 11.73
C ASN A 392 -20.87 -8.32 12.91
N SER A 393 -20.25 -8.12 14.08
CA SER A 393 -20.96 -7.61 15.26
C SER A 393 -21.47 -6.18 15.04
N TRP A 394 -20.75 -5.39 14.25
CA TRP A 394 -21.17 -4.06 13.80
C TRP A 394 -22.10 -4.08 12.58
N ARG A 395 -22.47 -5.26 12.06
CA ARG A 395 -23.29 -5.45 10.84
C ARG A 395 -22.67 -4.81 9.59
N MET A 396 -21.35 -4.68 9.55
CA MET A 396 -20.57 -4.12 8.45
C MET A 396 -20.22 -5.21 7.43
N PHE A 397 -21.24 -5.91 6.94
CA PHE A 397 -21.08 -7.07 6.05
C PHE A 397 -20.44 -6.69 4.71
N SER A 398 -20.74 -5.50 4.19
CA SER A 398 -20.17 -5.01 2.93
C SER A 398 -18.65 -4.79 3.03
N GLN A 399 -18.19 -4.19 4.12
CA GLN A 399 -16.77 -3.96 4.40
C GLN A 399 -16.04 -5.30 4.57
N ARG A 400 -16.66 -6.25 5.28
CA ARG A 400 -16.12 -7.61 5.42
C ARG A 400 -15.96 -8.29 4.06
N ALA A 401 -16.99 -8.26 3.21
CA ALA A 401 -16.95 -8.89 1.89
C ALA A 401 -15.87 -8.27 1.00
N ARG A 402 -15.75 -6.93 0.97
CA ARG A 402 -14.68 -6.22 0.25
C ARG A 402 -13.29 -6.65 0.73
N TYR A 403 -13.10 -6.73 2.04
CA TYR A 403 -11.84 -7.19 2.63
C TYR A 403 -11.49 -8.63 2.22
N GLU A 404 -12.43 -9.57 2.31
CA GLU A 404 -12.20 -10.98 1.93
C GLU A 404 -11.84 -11.11 0.43
N VAL A 405 -12.52 -10.37 -0.44
CA VAL A 405 -12.21 -10.34 -1.89
C VAL A 405 -10.81 -9.76 -2.12
N ALA A 406 -10.47 -8.65 -1.48
CA ALA A 406 -9.17 -8.00 -1.65
C ALA A 406 -8.03 -8.88 -1.12
N ARG A 407 -8.16 -9.47 0.08
CA ARG A 407 -7.17 -10.41 0.64
C ARG A 407 -6.96 -11.63 -0.26
N ARG A 408 -8.02 -12.14 -0.91
CA ARG A 408 -7.88 -13.23 -1.89
C ARG A 408 -7.06 -12.81 -3.09
N LYS A 409 -7.35 -11.64 -3.68
CA LYS A 409 -6.59 -11.12 -4.84
C LYS A 409 -5.10 -10.98 -4.51
N LEU A 410 -4.78 -10.48 -3.32
CA LEU A 410 -3.39 -10.32 -2.86
C LEU A 410 -2.68 -11.65 -2.56
N SER A 411 -3.42 -12.76 -2.37
CA SER A 411 -2.82 -14.08 -2.16
C SER A 411 -2.27 -14.74 -3.44
N ILE A 412 -2.43 -14.09 -4.59
CA ILE A 412 -1.98 -14.60 -5.88
C ILE A 412 -0.49 -14.28 -6.05
N THR A 413 0.30 -15.31 -6.32
CA THR A 413 1.73 -15.21 -6.58
C THR A 413 2.02 -14.89 -8.06
N ILE A 414 3.28 -14.58 -8.39
CA ILE A 414 3.67 -14.20 -9.77
C ILE A 414 3.38 -15.34 -10.77
N ASP A 415 3.44 -16.59 -10.35
CA ASP A 415 3.08 -17.78 -11.14
C ASP A 415 1.56 -18.03 -11.23
N GLY A 416 0.73 -17.11 -10.72
CA GLY A 416 -0.73 -17.18 -10.80
C GLY A 416 -1.36 -18.17 -9.83
N LYS A 417 -0.59 -18.80 -8.94
CA LYS A 417 -1.14 -19.70 -7.93
C LYS A 417 -1.84 -18.90 -6.83
N GLN A 418 -3.03 -19.35 -6.44
CA GLN A 418 -3.78 -18.75 -5.34
C GLN A 418 -3.45 -19.48 -4.03
N HIS A 419 -2.88 -18.78 -3.06
CA HIS A 419 -2.47 -19.37 -1.78
C HIS A 419 -3.54 -19.27 -0.68
N ALA A 420 -4.55 -18.41 -0.86
CA ALA A 420 -5.74 -18.39 0.00
C ALA A 420 -6.77 -19.42 -0.48
N HIS A 421 -7.42 -20.09 0.48
CA HIS A 421 -8.56 -20.97 0.21
C HIS A 421 -9.64 -20.19 -0.57
N ALA A 422 -10.09 -20.71 -1.71
CA ALA A 422 -11.25 -20.15 -2.38
C ALA A 422 -12.43 -20.28 -1.41
N LEU A 423 -13.17 -19.21 -1.12
CA LEU A 423 -14.41 -19.38 -0.37
C LEU A 423 -15.29 -20.29 -1.22
N GLU A 424 -15.64 -21.45 -0.68
CA GLU A 424 -16.63 -22.30 -1.30
C GLU A 424 -17.89 -21.48 -1.47
N ARG A 425 -18.53 -21.61 -2.64
CA ARG A 425 -19.79 -20.94 -2.87
C ARG A 425 -20.77 -21.45 -1.81
N GLN A 426 -21.20 -20.59 -0.90
CA GLN A 426 -22.14 -20.98 0.16
C GLN A 426 -23.58 -21.08 -0.36
N ILE A 427 -23.82 -20.63 -1.59
CA ILE A 427 -25.13 -20.62 -2.24
C ILE A 427 -24.97 -21.28 -3.60
N TYR A 428 -25.78 -22.32 -3.81
CA TYR A 428 -25.87 -23.04 -5.07
C TYR A 428 -27.26 -22.81 -5.67
N ILE A 429 -27.32 -22.57 -6.98
CA ILE A 429 -28.59 -22.51 -7.70
C ILE A 429 -29.00 -23.95 -8.02
N GLN A 430 -30.20 -24.33 -7.60
CA GLN A 430 -30.76 -25.67 -7.77
C GLN A 430 -31.89 -25.64 -8.81
N CYS A 431 -32.02 -26.70 -9.61
CA CYS A 431 -33.18 -26.86 -10.48
C CYS A 431 -34.44 -27.13 -9.65
N ALA A 432 -35.52 -26.37 -9.88
CA ALA A 432 -36.80 -26.56 -9.20
C ALA A 432 -37.47 -27.91 -9.50
N ASN A 433 -37.09 -28.58 -10.59
CA ASN A 433 -37.67 -29.87 -11.00
C ASN A 433 -36.85 -31.07 -10.53
N CYS A 434 -35.56 -31.14 -10.87
CA CYS A 434 -34.72 -32.30 -10.53
C CYS A 434 -33.89 -32.13 -9.27
N HIS A 435 -33.93 -30.95 -8.63
CA HIS A 435 -33.22 -30.66 -7.40
C HIS A 435 -31.68 -30.82 -7.48
N LYS A 436 -31.10 -30.86 -8.69
CA LYS A 436 -29.64 -30.87 -8.88
C LYS A 436 -29.10 -29.45 -9.02
N SER A 437 -27.86 -29.24 -8.56
CA SER A 437 -27.14 -27.98 -8.71
C SER A 437 -26.91 -27.67 -10.19
N ILE A 438 -27.24 -26.45 -10.61
CA ILE A 438 -27.04 -25.96 -11.98
C ILE A 438 -25.61 -25.38 -12.15
N GLY A 439 -24.91 -25.09 -11.05
CA GLY A 439 -23.62 -24.38 -11.07
C GLY A 439 -22.34 -25.23 -11.03
N GLU A 440 -22.44 -26.54 -10.76
CA GLU A 440 -21.27 -27.38 -10.45
C GLU A 440 -20.48 -27.90 -11.68
N GLU A 441 -21.07 -27.95 -12.88
CA GLU A 441 -20.42 -28.60 -14.04
C GLU A 441 -19.42 -27.73 -14.83
N PHE A 442 -19.23 -26.46 -14.49
CA PHE A 442 -18.31 -25.60 -15.25
C PHE A 442 -16.84 -25.63 -14.80
N ASN A 443 -16.51 -26.11 -13.58
CA ASN A 443 -15.16 -25.89 -13.03
C ASN A 443 -14.37 -27.10 -12.55
N HIS A 444 -14.93 -28.30 -12.41
CA HIS A 444 -14.11 -29.46 -12.02
C HIS A 444 -14.47 -30.72 -12.81
N ALA A 445 -13.50 -31.19 -13.60
CA ALA A 445 -13.38 -32.51 -14.24
C ALA A 445 -14.14 -32.79 -15.56
N ARG A 446 -13.86 -32.04 -16.64
CA ARG A 446 -14.06 -32.56 -18.02
C ARG A 446 -13.25 -31.92 -19.16
N ALA A 447 -12.06 -31.38 -18.89
CA ALA A 447 -11.16 -30.91 -19.95
C ALA A 447 -10.45 -32.04 -20.74
N SER A 448 -10.73 -33.32 -20.46
CA SER A 448 -10.00 -34.43 -21.11
C SER A 448 -10.86 -35.51 -21.76
N GLN A 449 -12.20 -35.49 -21.61
CA GLN A 449 -13.08 -36.47 -22.27
C GLN A 449 -14.48 -35.89 -22.49
N LEU A 450 -14.67 -35.17 -23.59
CA LEU A 450 -15.97 -35.06 -24.24
C LEU A 450 -15.86 -35.79 -25.59
N PRO A 451 -16.75 -36.73 -25.93
CA PRO A 451 -16.85 -37.21 -27.29
C PRO A 451 -17.32 -36.04 -28.15
N VAL A 452 -16.51 -35.70 -29.14
CA VAL A 452 -16.88 -34.78 -30.23
C VAL A 452 -18.05 -35.43 -30.97
N ASN A 453 -19.28 -35.10 -30.59
CA ASN A 453 -20.43 -35.37 -31.44
C ASN A 453 -20.53 -34.23 -32.45
N SER A 454 -20.27 -34.60 -33.70
CA SER A 454 -20.38 -33.78 -34.90
C SER A 454 -21.85 -33.39 -35.15
N SER A 455 -22.35 -32.38 -34.45
CA SER A 455 -23.45 -31.52 -34.89
C SER A 455 -23.46 -30.30 -33.97
N GLY A 456 -23.24 -29.11 -34.54
CA GLY A 456 -23.10 -27.85 -33.80
C GLY A 456 -24.38 -27.39 -33.11
N GLN A 457 -24.79 -28.06 -32.05
CA GLN A 457 -25.81 -27.60 -31.12
C GLN A 457 -25.13 -27.00 -29.90
N THR A 458 -25.14 -25.67 -29.83
CA THR A 458 -24.92 -24.91 -28.60
C THR A 458 -25.84 -25.50 -27.52
N HIS A 459 -25.28 -25.92 -26.38
CA HIS A 459 -26.08 -26.34 -25.23
C HIS A 459 -27.20 -25.31 -24.97
N ASN A 460 -28.46 -25.74 -24.94
CA ASN A 460 -29.61 -24.87 -24.70
C ASN A 460 -29.48 -24.16 -23.35
N LEU A 461 -28.99 -22.92 -23.35
CA LEU A 461 -28.66 -22.10 -22.19
C LEU A 461 -29.88 -21.72 -21.31
N HIS A 462 -31.06 -22.19 -21.70
CA HIS A 462 -32.37 -21.81 -21.11
C HIS A 462 -33.06 -22.96 -20.38
N CYS A 463 -32.38 -24.11 -20.26
CA CYS A 463 -32.90 -25.30 -19.60
C CYS A 463 -31.87 -25.86 -18.61
N CYS A 464 -32.35 -26.62 -17.63
CA CYS A 464 -31.51 -27.35 -16.69
C CYS A 464 -30.62 -28.35 -17.44
N PRO A 465 -29.29 -28.35 -17.21
CA PRO A 465 -28.37 -29.27 -17.88
C PRO A 465 -28.62 -30.75 -17.51
N HIS A 466 -29.24 -31.00 -16.35
CA HIS A 466 -29.48 -32.35 -15.84
C HIS A 466 -30.79 -32.98 -16.29
N CYS A 467 -31.85 -32.19 -16.52
CA CYS A 467 -33.19 -32.72 -16.81
C CYS A 467 -33.95 -32.00 -17.92
N GLY A 468 -33.36 -30.96 -18.52
CA GLY A 468 -33.99 -30.20 -19.60
C GLY A 468 -35.14 -29.27 -19.17
N TYR A 469 -35.46 -29.19 -17.86
CA TYR A 469 -36.51 -28.32 -17.36
C TYR A 469 -36.19 -26.83 -17.60
N PRO A 470 -37.11 -26.02 -18.14
CA PRO A 470 -36.85 -24.60 -18.41
C PRO A 470 -36.39 -23.85 -17.15
N LEU A 471 -35.38 -22.99 -17.28
CA LEU A 471 -34.95 -22.15 -16.18
C LEU A 471 -36.02 -21.10 -15.82
N PRO A 472 -36.02 -20.57 -14.58
CA PRO A 472 -36.97 -19.53 -14.16
C PRO A 472 -36.94 -18.32 -15.10
N ARG A 473 -38.11 -17.70 -15.28
CA ARG A 473 -38.28 -16.48 -16.08
C ARG A 473 -38.57 -15.30 -15.18
N CYS A 474 -38.12 -14.11 -15.57
CA CYS A 474 -38.53 -12.89 -14.91
C CYS A 474 -40.07 -12.75 -14.99
N ALA A 475 -40.74 -12.54 -13.86
CA ALA A 475 -42.20 -12.41 -13.83
C ALA A 475 -42.74 -11.18 -14.58
N ILE A 476 -41.88 -10.22 -14.92
CA ILE A 476 -42.25 -9.01 -15.68
C ILE A 476 -41.94 -9.17 -17.17
N CYS A 477 -40.66 -9.31 -17.55
CA CYS A 477 -40.28 -9.37 -18.96
C CYS A 477 -40.33 -10.79 -19.57
N LEU A 478 -40.62 -11.82 -18.77
CA LEU A 478 -40.71 -13.23 -19.18
C LEU A 478 -39.43 -13.81 -19.81
N MET A 479 -38.32 -13.08 -19.76
CA MET A 479 -37.02 -13.57 -20.22
C MET A 479 -36.48 -14.62 -19.26
N THR A 480 -35.95 -15.70 -19.82
CA THR A 480 -35.38 -16.82 -19.09
C THR A 480 -34.03 -16.47 -18.49
N GLN A 481 -33.72 -17.00 -17.31
CA GLN A 481 -32.40 -16.89 -16.69
C GLN A 481 -31.29 -17.32 -17.66
N GLY A 482 -30.23 -16.52 -17.73
CA GLY A 482 -29.10 -16.75 -18.64
C GLY A 482 -29.24 -16.12 -20.03
N VAL A 483 -30.40 -15.51 -20.35
CA VAL A 483 -30.55 -14.67 -21.56
C VAL A 483 -30.13 -13.23 -21.20
N PRO A 484 -29.22 -12.59 -21.95
CA PRO A 484 -28.95 -11.17 -21.78
C PRO A 484 -30.21 -10.35 -22.09
N VAL A 485 -30.54 -9.41 -21.22
CA VAL A 485 -31.74 -8.59 -21.35
C VAL A 485 -31.39 -7.29 -22.07
N PRO A 486 -32.15 -6.87 -23.08
CA PRO A 486 -32.02 -5.54 -23.67
C PRO A 486 -32.08 -4.46 -22.60
N LYS A 487 -31.13 -3.53 -22.61
CA LYS A 487 -30.98 -2.51 -21.55
C LYS A 487 -32.20 -1.58 -21.47
N GLU A 488 -32.87 -1.38 -22.60
CA GLU A 488 -34.13 -0.67 -22.76
C GLU A 488 -35.24 -1.26 -21.88
N LEU A 489 -35.20 -2.57 -21.62
CA LEU A 489 -36.23 -3.29 -20.90
C LEU A 489 -36.03 -3.26 -19.38
N ILE A 490 -34.84 -2.95 -18.84
CA ILE A 490 -34.56 -2.92 -17.39
C ILE A 490 -34.37 -1.48 -16.88
N ASN A 491 -34.89 -0.48 -17.60
CA ASN A 491 -34.80 0.93 -17.19
C ASN A 491 -33.35 1.36 -16.86
N ILE A 492 -32.39 0.84 -17.65
CA ILE A 492 -31.00 1.27 -17.61
C ILE A 492 -30.89 2.46 -18.56
N ASP A 493 -30.44 3.62 -18.07
CA ASP A 493 -30.32 4.82 -18.89
C ASP A 493 -29.17 4.64 -19.92
N ILE A 494 -29.52 4.29 -21.16
CA ILE A 494 -28.58 3.86 -22.21
C ILE A 494 -27.57 4.96 -22.54
N LEU A 495 -28.01 6.23 -22.47
CA LEU A 495 -27.17 7.40 -22.70
C LEU A 495 -26.11 7.59 -21.60
N GLU A 496 -26.36 7.07 -20.40
CA GLU A 496 -25.44 7.11 -19.28
C GLU A 496 -24.42 5.96 -19.37
N VAL A 497 -24.88 4.76 -19.75
CA VAL A 497 -24.03 3.59 -20.01
C VAL A 497 -23.07 3.79 -21.20
N GLU A 498 -23.51 4.43 -22.29
CA GLU A 498 -22.63 4.77 -23.41
C GLU A 498 -21.58 5.83 -23.03
N LYS A 499 -21.92 6.79 -22.16
CA LYS A 499 -20.97 7.77 -21.61
C LYS A 499 -19.93 7.10 -20.70
N ILE A 500 -20.35 6.12 -19.89
CA ILE A 500 -19.47 5.33 -19.01
C ILE A 500 -18.53 4.44 -19.85
N ASN A 501 -19.05 3.72 -20.86
CA ASN A 501 -18.24 2.87 -21.74
C ASN A 501 -17.22 3.69 -22.53
N LYS A 502 -17.60 4.85 -23.10
CA LYS A 502 -16.65 5.76 -23.79
C LYS A 502 -15.61 6.37 -22.86
N LYS A 503 -15.95 6.66 -21.58
CA LYS A 503 -14.99 7.08 -20.55
C LYS A 503 -13.99 5.97 -20.19
N SER A 504 -14.44 4.70 -20.19
CA SER A 504 -13.59 3.53 -19.89
C SER A 504 -12.68 3.10 -21.05
N GLU A 505 -13.09 3.34 -22.30
CA GLU A 505 -12.26 3.09 -23.50
C GLU A 505 -11.21 4.19 -23.71
N PHE A 506 -11.53 5.45 -23.42
CA PHE A 506 -10.58 6.57 -23.54
C PHE A 506 -9.44 6.50 -22.50
N THR A 507 -9.69 5.90 -21.32
CA THR A 507 -8.68 5.68 -20.27
C THR A 507 -7.79 4.47 -20.53
N ARG A 508 -8.29 3.38 -21.15
CA ARG A 508 -7.45 2.23 -21.55
C ARG A 508 -6.37 2.59 -22.57
N ILE A 509 -6.61 3.59 -23.41
CA ILE A 509 -5.65 4.10 -24.39
C ILE A 509 -4.62 5.05 -23.74
N GLN A 510 -4.96 5.70 -22.62
CA GLN A 510 -4.02 6.55 -21.87
C GLN A 510 -3.18 5.77 -20.84
N ASP A 511 -3.58 4.57 -20.44
CA ASP A 511 -2.81 3.73 -19.51
C ASP A 511 -1.61 3.02 -20.18
N SER A 512 -1.56 2.95 -21.50
CA SER A 512 -0.38 2.46 -22.23
C SER A 512 0.77 3.48 -22.31
N ASP A 513 0.51 4.77 -22.06
CA ASP A 513 1.51 5.85 -22.19
C ASP A 513 1.96 6.46 -20.84
N LYS A 514 1.51 5.93 -19.69
CA LYS A 514 1.92 6.41 -18.36
C LYS A 514 3.25 5.80 -17.88
N ASN A 515 4.28 5.84 -18.72
CA ASN A 515 5.66 5.60 -18.30
C ASN A 515 6.29 6.92 -17.81
N SER A 516 5.83 7.39 -16.65
CA SER A 516 6.64 8.27 -15.79
C SER A 516 6.34 7.94 -14.34
N ILE A 517 7.32 7.34 -13.67
CA ILE A 517 7.31 7.15 -12.22
C ILE A 517 7.37 8.55 -11.60
N LEU A 518 6.52 8.77 -10.59
CA LEU A 518 6.24 10.00 -9.83
C LEU A 518 4.91 10.67 -10.21
N LYS A 519 3.80 10.12 -9.70
CA LYS A 519 2.61 10.95 -9.42
C LYS A 519 2.85 11.74 -8.13
N ASP A 520 2.49 13.01 -8.22
CA ASP A 520 2.84 14.11 -7.33
C ASP A 520 1.78 14.29 -6.22
N ASP A 521 2.17 14.51 -4.95
CA ASP A 521 1.27 14.86 -3.82
C ASP A 521 0.60 16.26 -3.94
N THR A 522 0.25 16.71 -5.14
CA THR A 522 -0.40 18.02 -5.41
C THR A 522 -1.57 17.94 -6.37
N ALA A 523 -2.08 16.73 -6.67
CA ALA A 523 -3.27 16.53 -7.48
C ALA A 523 -4.59 16.58 -6.66
N GLU A 524 -4.55 16.97 -5.38
CA GLU A 524 -5.64 16.79 -4.40
C GLU A 524 -6.98 17.48 -4.69
N LYS A 525 -7.07 18.42 -5.65
CA LYS A 525 -8.36 19.05 -6.02
C LYS A 525 -8.90 18.68 -7.41
N HIS A 526 -8.05 18.19 -8.31
CA HIS A 526 -8.47 17.78 -9.66
C HIS A 526 -8.53 16.24 -9.78
N ASP A 527 -7.62 15.54 -9.11
CA ASP A 527 -7.56 14.06 -9.03
C ASP A 527 -8.59 13.50 -8.06
N THR A 528 -9.00 14.25 -7.02
CA THR A 528 -10.16 13.88 -6.20
C THR A 528 -11.46 13.91 -6.99
N LYS A 529 -11.62 14.87 -7.91
CA LYS A 529 -12.82 14.95 -8.75
C LYS A 529 -12.83 13.86 -9.83
N GLU A 530 -11.68 13.54 -10.40
CA GLU A 530 -11.53 12.42 -11.35
C GLU A 530 -11.65 11.05 -10.67
N LYS A 531 -11.07 10.85 -9.47
CA LYS A 531 -11.23 9.64 -8.66
C LYS A 531 -12.64 9.46 -8.13
N GLN A 532 -13.28 10.53 -7.63
CA GLN A 532 -14.70 10.50 -7.24
C GLN A 532 -15.56 10.14 -8.45
N CYS A 533 -15.33 10.75 -9.62
CA CYS A 533 -16.01 10.38 -10.86
C CYS A 533 -15.72 8.94 -11.32
N MET A 534 -14.56 8.37 -11.02
CA MET A 534 -14.24 6.97 -11.30
C MET A 534 -14.95 6.02 -10.34
N GLU A 535 -14.95 6.30 -9.04
CA GLU A 535 -15.67 5.53 -8.02
C GLU A 535 -17.18 5.59 -8.24
N ASP A 536 -17.70 6.74 -8.66
CA ASP A 536 -19.10 6.93 -9.04
C ASP A 536 -19.40 6.12 -10.31
N ALA A 537 -18.54 6.19 -11.34
CA ALA A 537 -18.73 5.39 -12.56
C ALA A 537 -18.64 3.87 -12.32
N GLU A 538 -17.74 3.40 -11.46
CA GLU A 538 -17.62 1.99 -11.09
C GLU A 538 -18.83 1.55 -10.25
N ARG A 539 -19.33 2.41 -9.35
CA ARG A 539 -20.57 2.18 -8.61
C ARG A 539 -21.77 2.10 -9.53
N ASP A 540 -21.88 2.98 -10.51
CA ASP A 540 -22.94 2.98 -11.53
C ASP A 540 -22.86 1.72 -12.42
N LEU A 541 -21.65 1.26 -12.76
CA LEU A 541 -21.41 -0.02 -13.44
C LEU A 541 -21.85 -1.24 -12.61
N VAL A 542 -21.57 -1.24 -11.32
CA VAL A 542 -22.01 -2.32 -10.41
C VAL A 542 -23.52 -2.29 -10.23
N GLU A 543 -24.13 -1.10 -10.11
CA GLU A 543 -25.57 -0.95 -9.97
C GLU A 543 -26.30 -1.39 -11.24
N THR A 544 -25.80 -1.02 -12.42
CA THR A 544 -26.36 -1.46 -13.70
C THR A 544 -26.24 -2.97 -13.87
N HIS A 545 -25.10 -3.58 -13.52
CA HIS A 545 -24.96 -5.04 -13.52
C HIS A 545 -25.88 -5.71 -12.49
N PHE A 546 -26.10 -5.09 -11.32
CA PHE A 546 -27.04 -5.61 -10.33
C PHE A 546 -28.48 -5.60 -10.85
N LYS A 547 -28.91 -4.55 -11.56
CA LYS A 547 -30.25 -4.46 -12.17
C LYS A 547 -30.55 -5.60 -13.14
N GLU A 548 -29.52 -6.14 -13.81
CA GLU A 548 -29.60 -7.32 -14.69
C GLU A 548 -29.68 -8.66 -13.92
N CYS A 549 -29.35 -8.69 -12.63
CA CYS A 549 -29.34 -9.92 -11.85
C CYS A 549 -30.75 -10.40 -11.49
N PHE A 550 -30.97 -11.71 -11.52
CA PHE A 550 -32.21 -12.31 -11.01
C PHE A 550 -32.29 -12.22 -9.49
N SER A 551 -33.40 -11.67 -8.99
CA SER A 551 -33.78 -11.63 -7.59
C SER A 551 -34.93 -12.61 -7.35
N PHE A 552 -34.77 -13.50 -6.37
CA PHE A 552 -35.75 -14.53 -6.03
C PHE A 552 -36.45 -14.16 -4.71
N CYS A 553 -37.79 -14.25 -4.70
CA CYS A 553 -38.52 -14.20 -3.44
C CYS A 553 -38.41 -15.55 -2.73
N LEU A 554 -37.88 -15.56 -1.51
CA LEU A 554 -37.73 -16.79 -0.71
C LEU A 554 -39.08 -17.36 -0.19
N SER A 555 -40.19 -16.65 -0.39
CA SER A 555 -41.52 -17.08 0.06
C SER A 555 -42.35 -17.72 -1.06
N CYS A 556 -42.37 -17.13 -2.26
CA CYS A 556 -43.12 -17.69 -3.39
C CYS A 556 -42.22 -18.34 -4.45
N ASN A 557 -40.89 -18.24 -4.34
CA ASN A 557 -39.90 -18.71 -5.29
C ASN A 557 -40.01 -18.12 -6.72
N HIS A 558 -40.90 -17.14 -6.93
CA HIS A 558 -40.90 -16.36 -8.15
C HIS A 558 -39.70 -15.42 -8.21
N CYS A 559 -39.26 -15.13 -9.43
CA CYS A 559 -38.08 -14.32 -9.67
C CYS A 559 -38.34 -13.20 -10.68
N MET A 560 -37.58 -12.13 -10.55
CA MET A 560 -37.61 -10.96 -11.42
C MET A 560 -36.17 -10.46 -11.57
N HIS A 561 -35.85 -9.73 -12.65
CA HIS A 561 -34.60 -8.94 -12.64
C HIS A 561 -34.67 -7.90 -11.51
N ALA A 562 -33.54 -7.58 -10.89
CA ALA A 562 -33.52 -6.67 -9.75
C ALA A 562 -34.09 -5.29 -10.11
N GLY A 563 -33.80 -4.76 -11.31
CA GLY A 563 -34.39 -3.50 -11.77
C GLY A 563 -35.91 -3.58 -12.00
N HIS A 564 -36.40 -4.70 -12.54
CA HIS A 564 -37.84 -4.97 -12.66
C HIS A 564 -38.54 -5.09 -11.30
N ALA A 565 -37.88 -5.73 -10.34
CA ALA A 565 -38.38 -5.83 -8.98
C ALA A 565 -38.46 -4.45 -8.33
N GLU A 566 -37.41 -3.64 -8.43
CA GLU A 566 -37.35 -2.28 -7.90
C GLU A 566 -38.48 -1.41 -8.46
N GLU A 567 -38.68 -1.40 -9.78
CA GLU A 567 -39.74 -0.62 -10.42
C GLU A 567 -41.14 -1.08 -9.98
N TRP A 568 -41.42 -2.39 -10.03
CA TRP A 568 -42.72 -2.92 -9.64
C TRP A 568 -43.04 -2.63 -8.17
N PHE A 569 -42.07 -2.89 -7.29
CA PHE A 569 -42.27 -2.74 -5.85
C PHE A 569 -42.21 -1.30 -5.35
N SER A 570 -41.80 -0.34 -6.20
CA SER A 570 -42.01 1.09 -5.94
C SER A 570 -43.49 1.49 -5.93
N LYS A 571 -44.35 0.71 -6.62
CA LYS A 571 -45.80 0.99 -6.78
C LYS A 571 -46.68 -0.11 -6.18
N HIS A 572 -46.15 -1.31 -5.98
CA HIS A 572 -46.90 -2.48 -5.56
C HIS A 572 -46.24 -3.19 -4.37
N TYR A 573 -47.03 -3.94 -3.59
CA TYR A 573 -46.53 -4.73 -2.45
C TYR A 573 -46.66 -6.24 -2.65
N VAL A 574 -47.35 -6.67 -3.71
CA VAL A 574 -47.68 -8.06 -4.01
C VAL A 574 -46.93 -8.52 -5.26
N CYS A 575 -46.61 -9.82 -5.33
CA CYS A 575 -45.96 -10.46 -6.46
C CYS A 575 -46.70 -10.15 -7.79
N PRO A 576 -46.00 -9.85 -8.90
CA PRO A 576 -46.61 -9.62 -10.21
C PRO A 576 -47.19 -10.89 -10.86
N VAL A 577 -46.85 -12.08 -10.37
CA VAL A 577 -47.34 -13.34 -10.94
C VAL A 577 -48.84 -13.48 -10.65
N PRO A 578 -49.68 -13.74 -11.67
CA PRO A 578 -51.11 -13.99 -11.48
C PRO A 578 -51.36 -15.05 -10.41
N ASP A 579 -52.41 -14.84 -9.62
CA ASP A 579 -52.83 -15.73 -8.53
C ASP A 579 -51.82 -15.89 -7.37
N CYS A 580 -50.72 -15.13 -7.37
CA CYS A 580 -49.77 -15.11 -6.26
C CYS A 580 -50.04 -13.95 -5.29
N ASN A 581 -50.56 -14.26 -4.11
CA ASN A 581 -50.83 -13.28 -3.05
C ASN A 581 -49.60 -12.95 -2.16
N CYS A 582 -48.40 -13.36 -2.57
CA CYS A 582 -47.19 -13.17 -1.77
C CYS A 582 -46.79 -11.70 -1.70
N ARG A 583 -46.58 -11.17 -0.48
CA ARG A 583 -46.07 -9.81 -0.26
C ARG A 583 -44.55 -9.77 -0.37
N CYS A 584 -44.03 -9.89 -1.59
CA CYS A 584 -42.59 -10.03 -1.83
C CYS A 584 -41.74 -8.84 -1.35
N ASN A 585 -42.31 -7.64 -1.22
CA ASN A 585 -41.61 -6.44 -0.75
C ASN A 585 -41.78 -6.16 0.76
N ASN A 586 -42.45 -7.04 1.50
CA ASN A 586 -42.78 -6.81 2.90
C ASN A 586 -41.94 -7.73 3.79
N LYS A 587 -40.71 -7.31 4.11
CA LYS A 587 -39.89 -7.83 5.20
C LYS A 587 -39.07 -6.73 5.83
#